data_AF-A0A5C7VQH7-F1
#
_entry.id   AF-A0A5C7VQH7-F1
#
_cell.length_a   1.000
_cell.length_b   1.000
_cell.length_c   1.000
_cell.angle_alpha   90.00
_cell.angle_beta   90.00
_cell.angle_gamma   90.00
#
_symmetry.space_group_name_H-M   'P 1'
#
loop_
_entity.id
_entity.type
_entity.pdbx_description
1 polymer ?
#
loop_
_entity_poly.entity_id
_entity_poly.type
_entity_poly.pdbx_seq_one_letter_code
_entity_poly.pdbx_strand_id
1 'polypeptide(L)'
;MAGSDIIAAIATPPGRGGIGVIRVSGKHLAELTEAILGRLPKPRYACLSQFLDADGQVIDQGIALYFPAPHSYTGEDVLELQGHGGPAVMDLLLDRCLAAGARLAQPGEFTLRAYLNNKIDLIQAESVAAIIEASTHEAARCAINSLQGHFSSRIEELVSLSIKLRMLIEATLDFPEDEIDNLQTLHIDEKLVQICALLEQIFLAARQGNLLQEGIRIVLTGAPNVGKSSLLNQLVQEEAAIVTEIPGTTRDTIQRTISLAGMPIHIIDTAGLRETQDVVEQKGIERTYAAIRDANMVLWLIDSSRPQPDEHNPVQHAIPAGKPQITVFNKIDLVSENPRTEDQEGNSAIYLSAKTGAGIELLRSKILQIAGWQFNQAGEGVFMARQRHLEALSQAKKHLENAQRFTEGKYQLELLAEELRLAQNVLSSITGQFTADDLLGEIFSHFCIGK
;
A
#
# COMPACT_ATOMS: atom_id res chain seq x y z
N MET A 1 24.04 7.12 -14.17
CA MET A 1 23.62 7.43 -15.55
C MET A 1 23.08 6.15 -16.16
N ALA A 2 21.76 5.94 -16.09
CA ALA A 2 21.13 4.73 -16.61
C ALA A 2 21.32 4.67 -18.13
N GLY A 3 21.82 3.53 -18.62
CA GLY A 3 22.22 3.32 -20.00
C GLY A 3 21.05 3.44 -20.97
N SER A 4 21.38 3.74 -22.23
CA SER A 4 20.46 3.79 -23.37
C SER A 4 19.99 2.40 -23.82
N ASP A 5 19.76 1.47 -22.90
CA ASP A 5 19.38 0.10 -23.21
C ASP A 5 17.88 -0.02 -23.47
N ILE A 6 17.53 -0.93 -24.38
CA ILE A 6 16.15 -1.27 -24.70
C ILE A 6 15.74 -2.42 -23.77
N ILE A 7 14.60 -2.28 -23.11
CA ILE A 7 14.02 -3.32 -22.25
C ILE A 7 12.77 -3.89 -22.86
N ALA A 8 12.55 -5.18 -22.67
CA ALA A 8 11.34 -5.89 -23.08
C ALA A 8 10.84 -6.81 -21.95
N ALA A 9 9.52 -6.96 -21.84
CA ALA A 9 8.88 -7.93 -20.97
C ALA A 9 7.41 -8.20 -21.36
N ILE A 10 6.88 -9.32 -20.91
CA ILE A 10 5.44 -9.62 -21.00
C ILE A 10 4.72 -8.75 -19.94
N ALA A 11 3.79 -7.90 -20.40
CA ALA A 11 3.07 -6.93 -19.57
C ALA A 11 1.72 -7.46 -19.04
N THR A 12 1.24 -8.59 -19.57
CA THR A 12 0.01 -9.27 -19.14
C THR A 12 0.30 -10.34 -18.07
N PRO A 13 -0.68 -10.67 -17.19
CA PRO A 13 -0.51 -11.75 -16.22
C PRO A 13 -0.13 -13.10 -16.87
N PRO A 14 0.68 -13.93 -16.19
CA PRO A 14 1.01 -15.25 -16.68
C PRO A 14 -0.25 -16.14 -16.76
N GLY A 15 -0.33 -16.99 -17.78
CA GLY A 15 -1.46 -17.90 -17.96
C GLY A 15 -1.90 -17.96 -19.42
N ARG A 16 -3.16 -18.37 -19.61
CA ARG A 16 -3.80 -18.42 -20.93
C ARG A 16 -4.84 -17.32 -21.02
N GLY A 17 -4.72 -16.47 -22.03
CA GLY A 17 -5.66 -15.39 -22.31
C GLY A 17 -5.94 -15.24 -23.81
N GLY A 18 -7.00 -14.54 -24.15
CA GLY A 18 -7.28 -14.20 -25.56
C GLY A 18 -6.21 -13.28 -26.16
N ILE A 19 -5.62 -12.42 -25.33
CA ILE A 19 -4.59 -11.44 -25.73
C ILE A 19 -3.42 -11.51 -24.73
N GLY A 20 -2.20 -11.46 -25.25
CA GLY A 20 -0.98 -11.24 -24.48
C GLY A 20 -0.25 -10.00 -25.03
N VAL A 21 0.41 -9.25 -24.14
CA VAL A 21 1.11 -8.02 -24.52
C VAL A 21 2.57 -8.12 -24.16
N ILE A 22 3.46 -7.89 -25.14
CA ILE A 22 4.87 -7.59 -24.89
C ILE A 22 5.07 -6.10 -25.01
N ARG A 23 5.66 -5.51 -23.98
CA ARG A 23 6.03 -4.10 -23.95
C ARG A 23 7.53 -3.99 -24.10
N VAL A 24 7.97 -3.10 -24.99
CA VAL A 24 9.36 -2.74 -25.23
C VAL A 24 9.53 -1.24 -25.01
N SER A 25 10.56 -0.82 -24.29
CA SER A 25 10.86 0.60 -24.08
C SER A 25 12.35 0.88 -24.17
N GLY A 26 12.72 2.01 -24.78
CA GLY A 26 14.09 2.47 -24.88
C GLY A 26 14.21 3.61 -25.87
N LYS A 27 15.45 4.03 -26.16
CA LYS A 27 15.72 5.06 -27.17
C LYS A 27 15.88 4.42 -28.55
N HIS A 28 15.36 5.05 -29.59
CA HIS A 28 15.54 4.63 -30.99
C HIS A 28 14.97 3.24 -31.29
N LEU A 29 13.70 2.98 -30.90
CA LEU A 29 13.05 1.68 -31.15
C LEU A 29 12.78 1.38 -32.63
N ALA A 30 13.08 2.30 -33.55
CA ALA A 30 12.79 2.14 -34.98
C ALA A 30 13.40 0.86 -35.57
N GLU A 31 14.70 0.62 -35.33
CA GLU A 31 15.42 -0.54 -35.88
C GLU A 31 14.86 -1.86 -35.34
N LEU A 32 14.64 -1.96 -34.02
CA LEU A 32 14.03 -3.14 -33.40
C LEU A 32 12.60 -3.36 -33.92
N THR A 33 11.83 -2.28 -34.10
CA THR A 33 10.46 -2.37 -34.58
C THR A 33 10.42 -2.85 -36.03
N GLU A 34 11.30 -2.35 -36.90
CA GLU A 34 11.43 -2.81 -38.28
C GLU A 34 11.90 -4.26 -38.36
N ALA A 35 12.79 -4.70 -37.48
CA ALA A 35 13.22 -6.10 -37.43
C ALA A 35 12.08 -7.08 -37.07
N ILE A 36 11.08 -6.65 -36.30
CA ILE A 36 9.96 -7.51 -35.84
C ILE A 36 8.74 -7.36 -36.76
N LEU A 37 8.45 -6.16 -37.25
CA LEU A 37 7.22 -5.85 -37.99
C LEU A 37 7.44 -5.59 -39.49
N GLY A 38 8.69 -5.44 -39.93
CA GLY A 38 9.06 -5.00 -41.27
C GLY A 38 8.80 -3.51 -41.56
N ARG A 39 8.23 -2.77 -40.60
CA ARG A 39 7.93 -1.33 -40.72
C ARG A 39 7.71 -0.71 -39.34
N LEU A 40 7.94 0.60 -39.24
CA LEU A 40 7.53 1.37 -38.07
C LEU A 40 6.03 1.73 -38.13
N PRO A 41 5.21 1.33 -37.13
CA PRO A 41 3.80 1.72 -37.05
C PRO A 41 3.61 3.24 -36.92
N LYS A 42 2.47 3.75 -37.38
CA LYS A 42 2.12 5.16 -37.17
C LYS A 42 1.95 5.43 -35.65
N PRO A 43 2.56 6.49 -35.10
CA PRO A 43 2.47 6.81 -33.68
C PRO A 43 1.03 6.85 -33.16
N ARG A 44 0.72 6.01 -32.16
CA ARG A 44 -0.58 5.90 -31.47
C ARG A 44 -1.75 5.42 -32.33
N TYR A 45 -1.47 4.66 -33.40
CA TYR A 45 -2.50 3.98 -34.18
C TYR A 45 -2.36 2.47 -34.02
N ALA A 46 -3.48 1.79 -33.75
CA ALA A 46 -3.55 0.33 -33.78
C ALA A 46 -3.27 -0.16 -35.20
N CYS A 47 -2.17 -0.91 -35.37
CA CYS A 47 -1.75 -1.43 -36.66
C CYS A 47 -1.78 -2.96 -36.64
N LEU A 48 -2.73 -3.57 -37.38
CA LEU A 48 -2.70 -5.02 -37.63
C LEU A 48 -1.39 -5.38 -38.36
N SER A 49 -0.60 -6.25 -37.75
CA SER A 49 0.75 -6.56 -38.20
C SER A 49 1.06 -8.05 -37.99
N GLN A 50 1.90 -8.59 -38.86
CA GLN A 50 2.55 -9.89 -38.63
C GLN A 50 3.81 -9.65 -37.81
N PHE A 51 4.07 -10.50 -36.84
CA PHE A 51 5.28 -10.47 -36.03
C PHE A 51 6.23 -11.52 -36.57
N LEU A 52 7.42 -11.10 -36.98
CA LEU A 52 8.37 -11.92 -37.74
C LEU A 52 9.54 -12.37 -36.87
N ASP A 53 9.97 -13.62 -37.07
CA ASP A 53 11.21 -14.14 -36.51
C ASP A 53 12.45 -13.62 -37.26
N ALA A 54 13.63 -14.15 -36.93
CA ALA A 54 14.88 -13.75 -37.57
C ALA A 54 14.99 -14.17 -39.05
N ASP A 55 14.29 -15.23 -39.45
CA ASP A 55 14.27 -15.77 -40.82
C ASP A 55 13.13 -15.18 -41.66
N GLY A 56 12.29 -14.31 -41.06
CA GLY A 56 11.13 -13.70 -41.70
C GLY A 56 9.87 -14.57 -41.68
N GLN A 57 9.83 -15.66 -40.91
CA GLN A 57 8.61 -16.45 -40.70
C GLN A 57 7.70 -15.76 -39.69
N VAL A 58 6.40 -15.98 -39.84
CA VAL A 58 5.39 -15.39 -38.95
C VAL A 58 5.35 -16.16 -37.64
N ILE A 59 5.68 -15.49 -36.53
CA ILE A 59 5.50 -15.99 -35.17
C ILE A 59 4.01 -15.91 -34.80
N ASP A 60 3.40 -14.75 -35.02
CA ASP A 60 2.00 -14.47 -34.72
C ASP A 60 1.47 -13.29 -35.55
N GLN A 61 0.16 -13.07 -35.51
CA GLN A 61 -0.50 -11.90 -36.09
C GLN A 61 -1.33 -11.18 -35.02
N GLY A 62 -1.07 -9.88 -34.85
CA GLY A 62 -1.67 -9.10 -33.78
C GLY A 62 -1.69 -7.61 -34.05
N ILE A 63 -1.90 -6.82 -33.00
CA ILE A 63 -1.90 -5.35 -33.05
C ILE A 63 -0.56 -4.84 -32.54
N ALA A 64 0.10 -3.99 -33.32
CA ALA A 64 1.25 -3.22 -32.86
C ALA A 64 0.84 -1.78 -32.55
N LEU A 65 1.33 -1.23 -31.44
CA LEU A 65 1.20 0.17 -31.05
C LEU A 65 2.58 0.78 -30.81
N TYR A 66 2.83 1.94 -31.40
CA TYR A 66 4.06 2.69 -31.21
C TYR A 66 3.79 4.04 -30.54
N PHE A 67 4.51 4.34 -29.46
CA PHE A 67 4.41 5.58 -28.69
C PHE A 67 5.78 6.27 -28.68
N PRO A 68 6.00 7.33 -29.49
CA PRO A 68 7.27 8.04 -29.48
C PRO A 68 7.43 8.88 -28.21
N ALA A 69 8.67 9.04 -27.78
CA ALA A 69 9.06 9.98 -26.72
C ALA A 69 8.64 11.42 -27.07
N PRO A 70 8.32 12.28 -26.08
CA PRO A 70 8.21 12.00 -24.63
C PRO A 70 6.81 11.50 -24.22
N HIS A 71 5.97 11.16 -25.20
CA HIS A 71 4.54 10.95 -25.00
C HIS A 71 4.17 9.46 -24.92
N SER A 72 4.89 8.75 -24.05
CA SER A 72 4.69 7.36 -23.69
C SER A 72 4.59 7.20 -22.16
N TYR A 73 4.40 5.97 -21.69
CA TYR A 73 4.39 5.65 -20.26
C TYR A 73 5.74 5.95 -19.59
N THR A 74 6.83 5.44 -20.15
CA THR A 74 8.19 5.61 -19.60
C THR A 74 8.79 6.98 -19.90
N GLY A 75 8.22 7.75 -20.84
CA GLY A 75 8.84 8.96 -21.37
C GLY A 75 9.85 8.72 -22.50
N GLU A 76 10.17 7.45 -22.79
CA GLU A 76 11.02 7.03 -23.92
C GLU A 76 10.16 6.58 -25.11
N ASP A 77 10.75 6.04 -26.18
CA ASP A 77 9.94 5.34 -27.17
C ASP A 77 9.42 4.03 -26.54
N VAL A 78 8.17 3.68 -26.85
CA VAL A 78 7.52 2.44 -26.40
C VAL A 78 6.85 1.73 -27.58
N LEU A 79 7.07 0.44 -27.70
CA LEU A 79 6.37 -0.46 -28.61
C LEU A 79 5.57 -1.47 -27.79
N GLU A 80 4.29 -1.65 -28.11
CA GLU A 80 3.46 -2.73 -27.57
C GLU A 80 3.06 -3.69 -28.69
N LEU A 81 3.35 -4.97 -28.50
CA LEU A 81 2.98 -6.07 -29.38
C LEU A 81 1.86 -6.86 -28.70
N GLN A 82 0.65 -6.75 -29.24
CA GLN A 82 -0.55 -7.41 -28.72
C GLN A 82 -0.91 -8.60 -29.60
N GLY A 83 -0.48 -9.79 -29.18
CA GLY A 83 -0.69 -11.06 -29.88
C GLY A 83 -1.63 -11.99 -29.12
N HIS A 84 -1.71 -13.25 -29.55
CA HIS A 84 -2.47 -14.28 -28.86
C HIS A 84 -1.81 -14.64 -27.52
N GLY A 85 -2.59 -14.62 -26.43
CA GLY A 85 -2.10 -14.80 -25.05
C GLY A 85 -1.75 -16.25 -24.66
N GLY A 86 -1.18 -17.03 -25.58
CA GLY A 86 -0.64 -18.36 -25.31
C GLY A 86 0.82 -18.26 -24.82
N PRO A 87 1.21 -18.97 -23.74
CA PRO A 87 2.57 -18.88 -23.18
C PRO A 87 3.67 -19.08 -24.22
N ALA A 88 3.58 -20.12 -25.05
CA ALA A 88 4.58 -20.40 -26.08
C ALA A 88 4.72 -19.29 -27.13
N VAL A 89 3.62 -18.62 -27.49
CA VAL A 89 3.65 -17.50 -28.46
C VAL A 89 4.29 -16.27 -27.83
N MET A 90 3.95 -15.98 -26.57
CA MET A 90 4.55 -14.88 -25.81
C MET A 90 6.05 -15.09 -25.58
N ASP A 91 6.48 -16.32 -25.28
CA ASP A 91 7.90 -16.65 -25.12
C ASP A 91 8.66 -16.44 -26.44
N LEU A 92 8.13 -16.94 -27.57
CA LEU A 92 8.75 -16.74 -28.90
C LEU A 92 8.88 -15.27 -29.28
N LEU A 93 7.84 -14.47 -29.03
CA LEU A 93 7.88 -13.03 -29.32
C LEU A 93 8.84 -12.29 -28.38
N LEU A 94 8.91 -12.67 -27.10
CA LEU A 94 9.85 -12.07 -26.16
C LEU A 94 11.29 -12.39 -26.56
N ASP A 95 11.59 -13.65 -26.85
CA ASP A 95 12.90 -14.10 -27.35
C ASP A 95 13.28 -13.35 -28.64
N ARG A 96 12.31 -13.11 -29.52
CA ARG A 96 12.52 -12.29 -30.71
C ARG A 96 12.89 -10.85 -30.37
N CYS A 97 12.22 -10.21 -29.41
CA CYS A 97 12.60 -8.87 -28.94
C CYS A 97 14.02 -8.86 -28.35
N LEU A 98 14.40 -9.89 -27.58
CA LEU A 98 15.73 -10.01 -26.99
C LEU A 98 16.81 -10.18 -28.08
N ALA A 99 16.57 -11.04 -29.06
CA ALA A 99 17.45 -11.24 -30.20
C ALA A 99 17.59 -9.97 -31.08
N ALA A 100 16.58 -9.09 -31.07
CA ALA A 100 16.59 -7.82 -31.78
C ALA A 100 17.28 -6.68 -30.99
N GLY A 101 17.90 -6.97 -29.84
CA GLY A 101 18.72 -6.02 -29.08
C GLY A 101 18.08 -5.50 -27.80
N ALA A 102 16.89 -5.98 -27.41
CA ALA A 102 16.37 -5.72 -26.08
C ALA A 102 17.04 -6.63 -25.03
N ARG A 103 17.08 -6.18 -23.76
CA ARG A 103 17.26 -7.10 -22.63
C ARG A 103 15.95 -7.29 -21.88
N LEU A 104 15.89 -8.30 -21.03
CA LEU A 104 14.76 -8.48 -20.13
C LEU A 104 14.67 -7.31 -19.14
N ALA A 105 13.48 -6.75 -18.98
CA ALA A 105 13.22 -5.73 -17.98
C ALA A 105 13.34 -6.31 -16.56
N GLN A 106 13.87 -5.52 -15.64
CA GLN A 106 13.84 -5.81 -14.22
C GLN A 106 12.43 -5.56 -13.64
N PRO A 107 12.11 -6.13 -12.45
CA PRO A 107 10.91 -5.78 -11.70
C PRO A 107 10.73 -4.25 -11.57
N GLY A 108 9.56 -3.74 -11.93
CA GLY A 108 9.22 -2.30 -11.83
C GLY A 108 10.00 -1.35 -12.74
N GLU A 109 10.82 -1.87 -13.67
CA GLU A 109 11.73 -1.02 -14.43
C GLU A 109 11.04 -0.01 -15.37
N PHE A 110 9.87 -0.32 -15.94
CA PHE A 110 9.17 0.66 -16.78
C PHE A 110 8.63 1.82 -15.92
N THR A 111 8.10 1.53 -14.73
CA THR A 111 7.61 2.55 -13.79
C THR A 111 8.79 3.36 -13.26
N LEU A 112 9.93 2.72 -12.94
CA LEU A 112 11.16 3.41 -12.55
C LEU A 112 11.63 4.38 -13.64
N ARG A 113 11.63 3.96 -14.91
CA ARG A 113 11.97 4.85 -16.04
C ARG A 113 10.99 6.01 -16.17
N ALA A 114 9.70 5.79 -15.96
CA ALA A 114 8.70 6.86 -15.94
C ALA A 114 9.02 7.91 -14.85
N TYR A 115 9.39 7.45 -13.64
CA TYR A 115 9.83 8.34 -12.56
C TYR A 115 11.11 9.09 -12.91
N LEU A 116 12.17 8.40 -13.38
CA LEU A 116 13.45 9.02 -13.76
C LEU A 116 13.30 10.04 -14.90
N ASN A 117 12.32 9.85 -15.77
CA ASN A 117 12.00 10.77 -16.87
C ASN A 117 10.97 11.85 -16.47
N ASN A 118 10.69 12.03 -15.17
CA ASN A 118 9.76 13.02 -14.63
C ASN A 118 8.33 12.93 -15.21
N LYS A 119 7.90 11.72 -15.59
CA LYS A 119 6.52 11.46 -16.05
C LYS A 119 5.54 11.36 -14.89
N ILE A 120 6.05 10.83 -13.78
CA ILE A 120 5.34 10.58 -12.53
C ILE A 120 6.29 10.85 -11.36
N ASP A 121 5.76 11.24 -10.22
CA ASP A 121 6.52 11.30 -8.96
C ASP A 121 6.59 9.91 -8.26
N LEU A 122 7.29 9.84 -7.13
CA LEU A 122 7.49 8.58 -6.42
C LEU A 122 6.19 8.03 -5.80
N ILE A 123 5.28 8.89 -5.35
CA ILE A 123 3.98 8.49 -4.78
C ILE A 123 3.10 7.89 -5.89
N GLN A 124 3.08 8.53 -7.06
CA GLN A 124 2.36 8.05 -8.23
C GLN A 124 2.92 6.70 -8.70
N ALA A 125 4.24 6.53 -8.71
CA ALA A 125 4.88 5.24 -9.00
C ALA A 125 4.41 4.14 -8.03
N GLU A 126 4.44 4.40 -6.72
CA GLU A 126 3.94 3.47 -5.69
C GLU A 126 2.44 3.17 -5.84
N SER A 127 1.67 4.14 -6.34
CA SER A 127 0.23 4.00 -6.58
C SER A 127 -0.08 3.05 -7.73
N VAL A 128 0.81 2.93 -8.73
CA VAL A 128 0.66 1.95 -9.82
C VAL A 128 0.58 0.54 -9.25
N ALA A 129 1.52 0.15 -8.38
CA ALA A 129 1.48 -1.15 -7.69
C ALA A 129 0.21 -1.33 -6.87
N ALA A 130 -0.16 -0.31 -6.08
CA ALA A 130 -1.33 -0.36 -5.21
C ALA A 130 -2.65 -0.59 -5.98
N ILE A 131 -2.82 -0.01 -7.17
CA ILE A 131 -4.01 -0.24 -8.01
C ILE A 131 -4.11 -1.71 -8.45
N ILE A 132 -2.98 -2.34 -8.74
CA ILE A 132 -2.93 -3.73 -9.23
C ILE A 132 -3.23 -4.71 -8.09
N GLU A 133 -2.76 -4.40 -6.89
CA GLU A 133 -2.90 -5.23 -5.69
C GLU A 133 -4.24 -5.01 -4.96
N ALA A 134 -4.95 -3.91 -5.26
CA ALA A 134 -6.18 -3.54 -4.59
C ALA A 134 -7.22 -4.67 -4.60
N SER A 135 -7.61 -5.12 -3.41
CA SER A 135 -8.60 -6.19 -3.20
C SER A 135 -10.01 -5.67 -2.91
N THR A 136 -10.16 -4.37 -2.67
CA THR A 136 -11.44 -3.69 -2.42
C THR A 136 -11.62 -2.50 -3.36
N HIS A 137 -12.89 -2.11 -3.59
CA HIS A 137 -13.22 -0.97 -4.46
C HIS A 137 -12.68 0.35 -3.89
N GLU A 138 -12.72 0.48 -2.57
CA GLU A 138 -12.25 1.63 -1.82
C GLU A 138 -10.72 1.76 -1.92
N ALA A 139 -9.99 0.65 -1.78
CA ALA A 139 -8.54 0.62 -1.99
C ALA A 139 -8.16 1.02 -3.42
N ALA A 140 -8.88 0.50 -4.42
CA ALA A 140 -8.64 0.85 -5.82
C ALA A 140 -8.89 2.34 -6.10
N ARG A 141 -10.00 2.91 -5.60
CA ARG A 141 -10.30 4.35 -5.72
C ARG A 141 -9.24 5.21 -5.02
N CYS A 142 -8.83 4.83 -3.82
CA CYS A 142 -7.80 5.50 -3.03
C CYS A 142 -6.46 5.54 -3.78
N ALA A 143 -6.06 4.41 -4.39
CA ALA A 143 -4.85 4.32 -5.19
C ALA A 143 -4.94 5.14 -6.50
N ILE A 144 -6.11 5.22 -7.14
CA ILE A 144 -6.36 6.09 -8.30
C ILE A 144 -6.20 7.58 -7.91
N ASN A 145 -6.73 8.00 -6.75
CA ASN A 145 -6.57 9.39 -6.29
C ASN A 145 -5.09 9.76 -6.11
N SER A 146 -4.28 8.88 -5.51
CA SER A 146 -2.84 9.10 -5.40
C SER A 146 -2.15 9.10 -6.77
N LEU A 147 -2.54 8.21 -7.68
CA LEU A 147 -2.00 8.20 -9.06
C LEU A 147 -2.32 9.51 -9.81
N GLN A 148 -3.47 10.13 -9.56
CA GLN A 148 -3.82 11.44 -10.12
C GLN A 148 -2.99 12.61 -9.52
N GLY A 149 -2.16 12.35 -8.50
CA GLY A 149 -1.28 13.34 -7.90
C GLY A 149 -1.90 14.11 -6.73
N HIS A 150 -3.09 13.73 -6.24
CA HIS A 150 -3.75 14.45 -5.14
C HIS A 150 -2.95 14.43 -3.84
N PHE A 151 -2.28 13.32 -3.52
CA PHE A 151 -1.42 13.27 -2.33
C PHE A 151 -0.19 14.16 -2.50
N SER A 152 0.48 14.04 -3.65
CA SER A 152 1.66 14.83 -4.00
C SER A 152 1.36 16.33 -3.92
N SER A 153 0.24 16.78 -4.47
CA SER A 153 -0.14 18.20 -4.43
C SER A 153 -0.35 18.72 -3.00
N ARG A 154 -0.87 17.90 -2.07
CA ARG A 154 -1.04 18.30 -0.67
C ARG A 154 0.29 18.40 0.08
N ILE A 155 1.22 17.49 -0.21
CA ILE A 155 2.58 17.55 0.34
C ILE A 155 3.32 18.77 -0.21
N GLU A 156 3.22 19.03 -1.51
CA GLU A 156 3.83 20.19 -2.17
C GLU A 156 3.26 21.51 -1.64
N GLU A 157 1.95 21.59 -1.39
CA GLU A 157 1.33 22.74 -0.73
C GLU A 157 1.94 22.97 0.66
N LEU A 158 2.04 21.92 1.48
CA LEU A 158 2.64 22.01 2.82
C LEU A 158 4.11 22.45 2.76
N VAL A 159 4.90 21.86 1.87
CA VAL A 159 6.30 22.24 1.63
C VAL A 159 6.40 23.71 1.17
N SER A 160 5.54 24.15 0.27
CA SER A 160 5.49 25.55 -0.20
C SER A 160 5.19 26.52 0.93
N LEU A 161 4.26 26.18 1.83
CA LEU A 161 3.95 26.99 3.01
C LEU A 161 5.14 27.04 3.98
N SER A 162 5.82 25.92 4.22
CA SER A 162 7.04 25.88 5.03
C SER A 162 8.16 26.75 4.45
N ILE A 163 8.38 26.70 3.13
CA ILE A 163 9.37 27.55 2.45
C ILE A 163 9.02 29.03 2.62
N LYS A 164 7.76 29.42 2.42
CA LYS A 164 7.31 30.81 2.58
C LYS A 164 7.51 31.31 4.02
N LEU A 165 7.22 30.47 5.02
CA LEU A 165 7.46 30.81 6.42
C LEU A 165 8.95 30.96 6.72
N ARG A 166 9.78 30.05 6.23
CA ARG A 166 11.24 30.16 6.37
C ARG A 166 11.76 31.45 5.74
N MET A 167 11.35 31.79 4.53
CA MET A 167 11.73 33.05 3.88
C MET A 167 11.38 34.29 4.72
N LEU A 168 10.23 34.28 5.41
CA LEU A 168 9.85 35.35 6.33
C LEU A 168 10.80 35.43 7.52
N ILE A 169 11.13 34.29 8.12
CA ILE A 169 12.04 34.22 9.28
C ILE A 169 13.46 34.65 8.90
N GLU A 170 13.99 34.18 7.76
CA GLU A 170 15.32 34.58 7.27
C GLU A 170 15.40 36.09 7.05
N ALA A 171 14.36 36.70 6.46
CA ALA A 171 14.30 38.15 6.30
C ALA A 171 14.31 38.91 7.64
N THR A 172 13.65 38.37 8.68
CA THR A 172 13.68 38.94 10.03
C THR A 172 15.05 38.76 10.71
N LEU A 173 15.76 37.64 10.43
CA LEU A 173 17.11 37.38 10.95
C LEU A 173 18.17 38.28 10.31
N ASP A 174 18.06 38.55 9.00
CA ASP A 174 19.03 39.37 8.25
C ASP A 174 18.95 40.86 8.60
N PHE A 175 17.78 41.35 9.03
CA PHE A 175 17.53 42.76 9.35
C PHE A 175 16.87 42.92 10.73
N PRO A 176 17.60 42.64 11.83
CA PRO A 176 17.10 42.90 13.17
C PRO A 176 17.09 44.42 13.42
N GLU A 177 15.98 45.10 13.13
CA GLU A 177 15.73 46.40 13.77
C GLU A 177 15.52 46.18 15.27
N ASP A 178 15.91 47.14 16.12
CA ASP A 178 16.15 46.98 17.57
C ASP A 178 14.99 46.41 18.43
N GLU A 179 13.81 46.13 17.87
CA GLU A 179 12.75 45.32 18.47
C GLU A 179 12.06 44.49 17.36
N ILE A 180 12.00 43.16 17.47
CA ILE A 180 11.20 42.35 16.55
C ILE A 180 9.75 42.85 16.65
N ASP A 181 9.22 43.39 15.54
CA ASP A 181 7.86 43.91 15.49
C ASP A 181 6.86 42.82 15.93
N ASN A 182 6.02 43.14 16.92
CA ASN A 182 4.97 42.24 17.43
C ASN A 182 4.04 41.75 16.31
N LEU A 183 3.88 42.53 15.24
CA LEU A 183 3.13 42.10 14.06
C LEU A 183 3.85 40.98 13.29
N GLN A 184 5.17 41.00 13.19
CA GLN A 184 5.92 39.96 12.47
C GLN A 184 5.87 38.62 13.19
N THR A 185 6.02 38.62 14.52
CA THR A 185 5.88 37.41 15.35
C THR A 185 4.48 36.82 15.28
N LEU A 186 3.43 37.65 15.32
CA LEU A 186 2.06 37.18 15.14
C LEU A 186 1.85 36.49 13.78
N HIS A 187 2.39 37.04 12.69
CA HIS A 187 2.30 36.43 11.36
C HIS A 187 3.04 35.09 11.27
N ILE A 188 4.17 34.94 11.97
CA ILE A 188 4.93 33.68 12.04
C ILE A 188 4.09 32.62 12.76
N ASP A 189 3.52 32.95 13.92
CA ASP A 189 2.70 32.03 14.71
C ASP A 189 1.45 31.58 13.94
N GLU A 190 0.73 32.51 13.31
CA GLU A 190 -0.44 32.19 12.49
C GLU A 190 -0.11 31.21 11.36
N LYS A 191 1.01 31.44 10.65
CA LYS A 191 1.47 30.57 9.56
C LYS A 191 1.90 29.20 10.09
N LEU A 192 2.60 29.16 11.22
CA LEU A 192 3.04 27.91 11.84
C LEU A 192 1.83 27.06 12.27
N VAL A 193 0.81 27.68 12.88
CA VAL A 193 -0.45 27.01 13.24
C VAL A 193 -1.17 26.47 12.00
N GLN A 194 -1.22 27.25 10.91
CA GLN A 194 -1.81 26.80 9.64
C GLN A 194 -1.08 25.57 9.07
N ILE A 195 0.25 25.57 9.07
CA ILE A 195 1.08 24.45 8.60
C ILE A 195 0.82 23.21 9.47
N CYS A 196 0.80 23.36 10.79
CA CYS A 196 0.53 22.25 11.71
C CYS A 196 -0.87 21.65 11.51
N ALA A 197 -1.89 22.50 11.34
CA ALA A 197 -3.26 22.06 11.07
C ALA A 197 -3.37 21.31 9.73
N LEU A 198 -2.72 21.81 8.68
CA LEU A 198 -2.70 21.15 7.38
C LEU A 198 -1.97 19.80 7.45
N LEU A 199 -0.82 19.73 8.14
CA LEU A 199 -0.10 18.47 8.36
C LEU A 199 -0.98 17.45 9.09
N GLU A 200 -1.69 17.84 10.14
CA GLU A 200 -2.57 16.93 10.88
C GLU A 200 -3.71 16.39 10.01
N GLN A 201 -4.31 17.25 9.17
CA GLN A 201 -5.32 16.81 8.21
C GLN A 201 -4.76 15.81 7.19
N ILE A 202 -3.55 16.06 6.67
CA ILE A 202 -2.87 15.15 5.74
C ILE A 202 -2.54 13.83 6.45
N PHE A 203 -2.05 13.88 7.69
CA PHE A 203 -1.69 12.70 8.48
C PHE A 203 -2.90 11.80 8.78
N LEU A 204 -4.03 12.38 9.17
CA LEU A 204 -5.27 11.64 9.40
C LEU A 204 -5.77 10.95 8.13
N ALA A 205 -5.78 11.68 7.00
CA ALA A 205 -6.16 11.13 5.71
C ALA A 205 -5.20 10.01 5.25
N ALA A 206 -3.89 10.22 5.39
CA ALA A 206 -2.86 9.23 5.08
C ALA A 206 -3.05 7.95 5.91
N ARG A 207 -3.37 8.08 7.19
CA ARG A 207 -3.62 6.93 8.07
C ARG A 207 -4.83 6.12 7.61
N GLN A 208 -5.93 6.76 7.20
CA GLN A 208 -7.07 6.04 6.62
C GLN A 208 -6.70 5.38 5.29
N GLY A 209 -5.92 6.06 4.44
CA GLY A 209 -5.41 5.49 3.18
C GLY A 209 -4.52 4.27 3.39
N ASN A 210 -3.68 4.28 4.41
CA ASN A 210 -2.84 3.15 4.79
C ASN A 210 -3.68 1.95 5.25
N LEU A 211 -4.73 2.18 6.05
CA LEU A 211 -5.66 1.12 6.45
C LEU A 211 -6.38 0.50 5.25
N LEU A 212 -6.78 1.31 4.25
CA LEU A 212 -7.39 0.79 3.02
C LEU A 212 -6.41 -0.05 2.17
N GLN A 213 -5.13 0.29 2.20
CA GLN A 213 -4.13 -0.39 1.38
C GLN A 213 -3.60 -1.67 2.04
N GLU A 214 -3.05 -1.54 3.24
CA GLU A 214 -2.41 -2.63 3.97
C GLU A 214 -3.41 -3.50 4.75
N GLY A 215 -4.61 -2.95 4.99
CA GLY A 215 -5.58 -3.59 5.84
C GLY A 215 -5.12 -3.70 7.30
N ILE A 216 -5.78 -4.60 8.02
CA ILE A 216 -5.33 -5.01 9.35
C ILE A 216 -5.18 -6.53 9.41
N ARG A 217 -4.14 -6.98 10.12
CA ARG A 217 -3.87 -8.39 10.40
C ARG A 217 -4.48 -8.76 11.75
N ILE A 218 -5.36 -9.75 11.71
CA ILE A 218 -6.08 -10.26 12.87
C ILE A 218 -5.71 -11.72 13.07
N VAL A 219 -5.23 -12.06 14.26
CA VAL A 219 -5.04 -13.46 14.64
C VAL A 219 -6.29 -13.99 15.33
N LEU A 220 -6.85 -15.07 14.79
CA LEU A 220 -7.98 -15.78 15.38
C LEU A 220 -7.47 -16.95 16.23
N THR A 221 -7.68 -16.90 17.55
CA THR A 221 -7.24 -17.92 18.50
C THR A 221 -8.38 -18.42 19.38
N GLY A 222 -8.25 -19.65 19.87
CA GLY A 222 -9.24 -20.32 20.72
C GLY A 222 -9.08 -21.83 20.66
N ALA A 223 -9.68 -22.56 21.59
CA ALA A 223 -9.58 -24.01 21.64
C ALA A 223 -10.26 -24.71 20.44
N PRO A 224 -10.06 -26.02 20.24
CA PRO A 224 -10.81 -26.78 19.25
C PRO A 224 -12.32 -26.68 19.48
N ASN A 225 -13.08 -26.61 18.39
CA ASN A 225 -14.56 -26.61 18.39
C ASN A 225 -15.24 -25.41 19.10
N VAL A 226 -14.52 -24.33 19.42
CA VAL A 226 -15.11 -23.08 19.93
C VAL A 226 -15.88 -22.29 18.87
N GLY A 227 -15.77 -22.68 17.59
CA GLY A 227 -16.50 -22.07 16.47
C GLY A 227 -15.70 -21.07 15.62
N LYS A 228 -14.35 -21.18 15.61
CA LYS A 228 -13.47 -20.34 14.76
C LYS A 228 -13.86 -20.35 13.29
N SER A 229 -13.98 -21.53 12.68
CA SER A 229 -14.35 -21.66 11.26
C SER A 229 -15.77 -21.17 10.98
N SER A 230 -16.70 -21.34 11.93
CA SER A 230 -18.06 -20.78 11.81
C SER A 230 -18.03 -19.26 11.81
N LEU A 231 -17.25 -18.64 12.70
CA LEU A 231 -17.09 -17.18 12.75
C LEU A 231 -16.47 -16.65 11.46
N LEU A 232 -15.41 -17.29 10.97
CA LEU A 232 -14.77 -16.94 9.69
C LEU A 232 -15.79 -16.98 8.54
N ASN A 233 -16.56 -18.06 8.43
CA ASN A 233 -17.55 -18.19 7.38
C ASN A 233 -18.64 -17.13 7.50
N GLN A 234 -19.08 -16.79 8.71
CA GLN A 234 -20.08 -15.75 8.94
C GLN A 234 -19.55 -14.36 8.55
N LEU A 235 -18.28 -14.07 8.84
CA LEU A 235 -17.63 -12.82 8.43
C LEU A 235 -17.47 -12.74 6.90
N VAL A 236 -17.23 -13.86 6.22
CA VAL A 236 -17.10 -13.95 4.75
C VAL A 236 -18.45 -13.87 4.03
N GLN A 237 -19.52 -14.43 4.59
CA GLN A 237 -20.80 -14.60 3.88
C GLN A 237 -21.58 -13.30 3.63
N GLU A 238 -21.31 -12.23 4.38
CA GLU A 238 -22.07 -10.98 4.31
C GLU A 238 -21.33 -9.83 3.60
N GLU A 239 -20.02 -9.94 3.37
CA GLU A 239 -19.25 -9.03 2.51
C GLU A 239 -18.55 -9.88 1.44
N ALA A 240 -19.02 -9.80 0.19
CA ALA A 240 -18.39 -10.46 -0.96
C ALA A 240 -17.01 -9.83 -1.23
N ALA A 241 -16.01 -10.24 -0.45
CA ALA A 241 -14.61 -9.98 -0.73
C ALA A 241 -14.10 -11.12 -1.62
N ILE A 242 -13.38 -10.75 -2.67
CA ILE A 242 -12.73 -11.70 -3.57
C ILE A 242 -11.82 -12.60 -2.74
N VAL A 243 -12.23 -13.85 -2.52
CA VAL A 243 -11.37 -14.86 -1.89
C VAL A 243 -10.32 -15.22 -2.92
N THR A 244 -9.19 -14.52 -2.89
CA THR A 244 -7.99 -14.95 -3.60
C THR A 244 -7.17 -15.84 -2.68
N GLU A 245 -7.03 -17.11 -3.06
CA GLU A 245 -5.84 -17.86 -2.68
C GLU A 245 -4.69 -17.20 -3.43
N ILE A 246 -3.77 -16.51 -2.75
CA ILE A 246 -2.57 -15.96 -3.41
C ILE A 246 -1.66 -17.16 -3.70
N PRO A 247 -1.53 -17.64 -4.95
CA PRO A 247 -0.70 -18.79 -5.24
C PRO A 247 0.74 -18.29 -5.40
N GLY A 248 1.68 -18.74 -4.57
CA GLY A 248 3.10 -18.53 -4.85
C GLY A 248 4.01 -18.15 -3.68
N THR A 249 3.51 -17.89 -2.47
CA THR A 249 4.39 -17.82 -1.30
C THR A 249 4.56 -19.22 -0.73
N THR A 250 5.82 -19.67 -0.71
CA THR A 250 6.15 -21.03 -0.31
C THR A 250 5.87 -21.25 1.17
N ARG A 251 4.85 -22.08 1.46
CA ARG A 251 4.61 -22.87 2.70
C ARG A 251 3.75 -22.23 3.80
N ASP A 252 2.67 -21.55 3.45
CA ASP A 252 1.99 -20.62 4.35
C ASP A 252 0.72 -21.11 5.06
N THR A 253 0.63 -20.62 6.29
CA THR A 253 -0.56 -20.30 7.08
C THR A 253 -1.78 -19.98 6.22
N ILE A 254 -2.93 -20.59 6.51
CA ILE A 254 -4.21 -20.25 5.85
C ILE A 254 -4.59 -18.82 6.26
N GLN A 255 -4.17 -17.83 5.46
CA GLN A 255 -4.57 -16.43 5.59
C GLN A 255 -5.79 -16.21 4.70
N ARG A 256 -6.88 -15.70 5.29
CA ARG A 256 -8.07 -15.30 4.54
C ARG A 256 -8.20 -13.79 4.59
N THR A 257 -8.44 -13.18 3.44
CA THR A 257 -8.72 -11.74 3.36
C THR A 257 -10.22 -11.54 3.22
N ILE A 258 -10.81 -10.73 4.11
CA ILE A 258 -12.18 -10.24 4.01
C ILE A 258 -12.15 -8.71 3.85
N SER A 259 -13.24 -8.13 3.39
CA SER A 259 -13.49 -6.69 3.50
C SER A 259 -14.33 -6.47 4.75
N LEU A 260 -14.07 -5.39 5.48
CA LEU A 260 -15.05 -4.76 6.38
C LEU A 260 -15.12 -3.26 6.08
N ALA A 261 -16.28 -2.77 5.65
CA ALA A 261 -16.47 -1.36 5.27
C ALA A 261 -15.43 -0.84 4.24
N GLY A 262 -14.99 -1.71 3.32
CA GLY A 262 -13.98 -1.43 2.29
C GLY A 262 -12.52 -1.57 2.75
N MET A 263 -12.27 -1.74 4.05
CA MET A 263 -10.94 -2.00 4.61
C MET A 263 -10.61 -3.49 4.51
N PRO A 264 -9.47 -3.88 3.92
CA PRO A 264 -9.02 -5.27 3.93
C PRO A 264 -8.71 -5.75 5.35
N ILE A 265 -9.12 -6.98 5.66
CA ILE A 265 -8.81 -7.65 6.92
C ILE A 265 -8.21 -9.01 6.62
N HIS A 266 -6.97 -9.18 7.04
CA HIS A 266 -6.22 -10.42 6.89
C HIS A 266 -6.37 -11.24 8.17
N ILE A 267 -7.22 -12.26 8.12
CA ILE A 267 -7.45 -13.16 9.25
C ILE A 267 -6.51 -14.36 9.13
N ILE A 268 -5.71 -14.55 10.17
CA ILE A 268 -4.77 -15.66 10.33
C ILE A 268 -5.41 -16.68 11.28
N ASP A 269 -5.82 -17.84 10.76
CA ASP A 269 -6.40 -18.89 11.58
C ASP A 269 -5.32 -19.76 12.23
N THR A 270 -5.25 -19.72 13.56
CA THR A 270 -4.32 -20.53 14.33
C THR A 270 -4.74 -22.00 14.44
N ALA A 271 -5.97 -22.37 14.04
CA ALA A 271 -6.38 -23.76 13.95
C ALA A 271 -5.56 -24.54 12.91
N GLY A 272 -5.30 -23.92 11.75
CA GLY A 272 -4.51 -24.50 10.66
C GLY A 272 -3.00 -24.55 10.93
N LEU A 273 -2.53 -23.93 12.01
CA LEU A 273 -1.12 -23.94 12.43
C LEU A 273 -0.76 -25.13 13.34
N ARG A 274 -1.72 -25.99 13.70
CA ARG A 274 -1.54 -27.06 14.69
C ARG A 274 -1.66 -28.49 14.15
N GLU A 275 -1.79 -28.70 12.84
CA GLU A 275 -1.94 -30.07 12.30
C GLU A 275 -0.62 -30.61 11.71
N THR A 276 0.18 -31.29 12.53
CA THR A 276 0.84 -32.59 12.20
C THR A 276 1.67 -33.11 13.38
N GLN A 277 1.70 -34.44 13.54
CA GLN A 277 2.36 -35.15 14.65
C GLN A 277 3.89 -35.24 14.40
N ASP A 278 4.68 -34.83 15.40
CA ASP A 278 6.15 -34.79 15.50
C ASP A 278 6.93 -33.71 14.73
N VAL A 279 7.85 -33.00 15.42
CA VAL A 279 8.73 -31.87 15.01
C VAL A 279 7.99 -30.63 14.45
N VAL A 280 6.79 -30.82 13.90
CA VAL A 280 5.92 -29.77 13.36
C VAL A 280 5.20 -29.00 14.46
N GLU A 281 5.00 -29.60 15.63
CA GLU A 281 4.27 -28.98 16.75
C GLU A 281 5.03 -27.79 17.36
N GLN A 282 6.35 -27.87 17.52
CA GLN A 282 7.18 -26.73 17.95
C GLN A 282 7.18 -25.60 16.93
N LYS A 283 7.31 -25.93 15.64
CA LYS A 283 7.23 -24.94 14.55
C LYS A 283 5.84 -24.30 14.44
N GLY A 284 4.77 -25.05 14.71
CA GLY A 284 3.39 -24.54 14.73
C GLY A 284 3.16 -23.51 15.85
N ILE A 285 3.72 -23.76 17.03
CA ILE A 285 3.69 -22.83 18.17
C ILE A 285 4.52 -21.58 17.89
N GLU A 286 5.77 -21.73 17.42
CA GLU A 286 6.63 -20.59 17.03
C GLU A 286 5.98 -19.71 15.96
N ARG A 287 5.33 -20.33 14.96
CA ARG A 287 4.57 -19.61 13.92
C ARG A 287 3.37 -18.88 14.49
N THR A 288 2.64 -19.48 15.43
CA THR A 288 1.52 -18.83 16.10
C THR A 288 2.00 -17.60 16.88
N TYR A 289 3.14 -17.70 17.57
CA TYR A 289 3.73 -16.57 18.28
C TYR A 289 4.25 -15.47 17.34
N ALA A 290 4.87 -15.83 16.23
CA ALA A 290 5.26 -14.87 15.19
C ALA A 290 4.04 -14.13 14.62
N ALA A 291 2.99 -14.87 14.25
CA ALA A 291 1.74 -14.28 13.77
C ALA A 291 1.11 -13.34 14.79
N ILE A 292 1.09 -13.71 16.08
CA ILE A 292 0.57 -12.85 17.15
C ILE A 292 1.41 -11.59 17.31
N ARG A 293 2.74 -11.69 17.23
CA ARG A 293 3.63 -10.53 17.31
C ARG A 293 3.43 -9.59 16.12
N ASP A 294 3.18 -10.13 14.94
CA ASP A 294 3.08 -9.34 13.70
C ASP A 294 1.64 -8.86 13.42
N ALA A 295 0.64 -9.37 14.16
CA ALA A 295 -0.75 -8.96 14.05
C ALA A 295 -1.04 -7.58 14.69
N ASN A 296 -1.99 -6.85 14.11
CA ASN A 296 -2.50 -5.60 14.67
C ASN A 296 -3.43 -5.85 15.87
N MET A 297 -4.15 -6.98 15.89
CA MET A 297 -5.02 -7.37 17.00
C MET A 297 -5.22 -8.89 17.10
N VAL A 298 -5.69 -9.34 18.27
CA VAL A 298 -6.03 -10.74 18.53
C VAL A 298 -7.51 -10.90 18.86
N LEU A 299 -8.19 -11.81 18.16
CA LEU A 299 -9.54 -12.27 18.50
C LEU A 299 -9.44 -13.59 19.27
N TRP A 300 -9.80 -13.56 20.54
CA TRP A 300 -9.78 -14.75 21.40
C TRP A 300 -11.18 -15.31 21.58
N LEU A 301 -11.45 -16.47 20.96
CA LEU A 301 -12.75 -17.12 21.00
C LEU A 301 -12.87 -18.09 22.18
N ILE A 302 -13.95 -17.94 22.92
CA ILE A 302 -14.36 -18.77 24.05
C ILE A 302 -15.76 -19.34 23.76
N ASP A 303 -15.99 -20.59 24.15
CA ASP A 303 -17.29 -21.23 24.06
C ASP A 303 -18.10 -20.96 25.34
N SER A 304 -19.11 -20.09 25.26
CA SER A 304 -19.95 -19.70 26.41
C SER A 304 -20.79 -20.84 26.98
N SER A 305 -20.96 -21.94 26.23
CA SER A 305 -21.71 -23.11 26.73
C SER A 305 -20.90 -23.98 27.68
N ARG A 306 -19.60 -23.72 27.85
CA ARG A 306 -18.71 -24.50 28.72
C ARG A 306 -18.55 -23.83 30.09
N PRO A 307 -18.58 -24.62 31.19
CA PRO A 307 -18.55 -24.09 32.55
C PRO A 307 -17.20 -23.53 33.00
N GLN A 308 -16.11 -23.82 32.28
CA GLN A 308 -14.81 -23.18 32.47
C GLN A 308 -14.37 -22.52 31.16
N PRO A 309 -14.00 -21.22 31.19
CA PRO A 309 -13.20 -20.63 30.13
C PRO A 309 -11.94 -21.50 29.95
N ASP A 310 -11.43 -21.63 28.72
CA ASP A 310 -10.14 -22.30 28.47
C ASP A 310 -8.98 -21.52 29.15
N GLU A 311 -8.82 -21.67 30.46
CA GLU A 311 -7.76 -21.05 31.28
C GLU A 311 -6.36 -21.55 30.91
N HIS A 312 -6.26 -22.59 30.08
CA HIS A 312 -5.01 -23.25 29.69
C HIS A 312 -4.70 -23.11 28.20
N ASN A 313 -5.11 -22.03 27.53
CA ASN A 313 -4.56 -21.76 26.19
C ASN A 313 -3.17 -21.09 26.33
N PRO A 314 -2.05 -21.80 26.02
CA PRO A 314 -0.69 -21.25 26.15
C PRO A 314 -0.44 -20.02 25.27
N VAL A 315 -1.37 -19.72 24.37
CA VAL A 315 -1.36 -18.55 23.50
C VAL A 315 -1.70 -17.25 24.24
N GLN A 316 -2.46 -17.30 25.34
CA GLN A 316 -2.83 -16.11 26.10
C GLN A 316 -1.60 -15.43 26.72
N HIS A 317 -0.65 -16.21 27.25
CA HIS A 317 0.60 -15.69 27.80
C HIS A 317 1.56 -15.11 26.76
N ALA A 318 1.31 -15.34 25.47
CA ALA A 318 2.16 -14.87 24.39
C ALA A 318 1.65 -13.62 23.68
N ILE A 319 0.48 -13.10 24.08
CA ILE A 319 -0.02 -11.82 23.59
C ILE A 319 0.82 -10.71 24.27
N PRO A 320 1.55 -9.88 23.49
CA PRO A 320 2.35 -8.80 24.06
C PRO A 320 1.49 -7.80 24.84
N ALA A 321 2.02 -7.26 25.94
CA ALA A 321 1.34 -6.23 26.70
C ALA A 321 1.01 -5.01 25.82
N GLY A 322 -0.23 -4.52 25.90
CA GLY A 322 -0.72 -3.39 25.09
C GLY A 322 -1.17 -3.76 23.67
N LYS A 323 -1.04 -5.03 23.24
CA LYS A 323 -1.63 -5.45 21.97
C LYS A 323 -3.15 -5.49 22.07
N PRO A 324 -3.90 -4.84 21.16
CA PRO A 324 -5.35 -4.86 21.21
C PRO A 324 -5.91 -6.28 21.13
N GLN A 325 -6.82 -6.60 22.07
CA GLN A 325 -7.46 -7.90 22.18
C GLN A 325 -8.98 -7.74 22.28
N ILE A 326 -9.71 -8.56 21.52
CA ILE A 326 -11.15 -8.74 21.67
C ILE A 326 -11.40 -10.18 22.10
N THR A 327 -12.02 -10.36 23.27
CA THR A 327 -12.52 -11.66 23.73
C THR A 327 -13.91 -11.88 23.14
N VAL A 328 -14.10 -12.98 22.41
CA VAL A 328 -15.34 -13.33 21.74
C VAL A 328 -15.97 -14.53 22.42
N PHE A 329 -17.02 -14.29 23.19
CA PHE A 329 -17.86 -15.29 23.82
C PHE A 329 -18.89 -15.82 22.81
N ASN A 330 -18.56 -16.94 22.18
CA ASN A 330 -19.34 -17.56 21.11
C ASN A 330 -20.36 -18.58 21.68
N LYS A 331 -21.37 -18.92 20.87
CA LYS A 331 -22.45 -19.89 21.16
C LYS A 331 -23.45 -19.43 22.22
N ILE A 332 -23.73 -18.12 22.27
CA ILE A 332 -24.76 -17.57 23.15
C ILE A 332 -26.16 -18.17 22.91
N ASP A 333 -26.40 -18.72 21.71
CA ASP A 333 -27.62 -19.44 21.35
C ASP A 333 -27.85 -20.69 22.21
N LEU A 334 -26.79 -21.30 22.75
CA LEU A 334 -26.89 -22.49 23.61
C LEU A 334 -27.17 -22.15 25.08
N VAL A 335 -26.82 -20.94 25.51
CA VAL A 335 -27.02 -20.45 26.88
C VAL A 335 -28.16 -19.43 26.98
N SER A 336 -28.87 -19.20 25.87
CA SER A 336 -30.01 -18.26 25.79
C SER A 336 -29.66 -16.84 26.22
N GLU A 337 -28.44 -16.38 25.91
CA GLU A 337 -28.00 -15.01 26.15
C GLU A 337 -28.21 -14.13 24.91
N ASN A 338 -28.43 -12.83 25.15
CA ASN A 338 -28.51 -11.84 24.08
C ASN A 338 -27.11 -11.34 23.66
N PRO A 339 -26.91 -10.98 22.38
CA PRO A 339 -25.69 -10.35 21.93
C PRO A 339 -25.43 -9.04 22.68
N ARG A 340 -24.19 -8.82 23.11
CA ARG A 340 -23.78 -7.60 23.82
C ARG A 340 -22.28 -7.36 23.71
N THR A 341 -21.88 -6.15 24.03
CA THR A 341 -20.48 -5.73 24.17
C THR A 341 -20.21 -5.32 25.62
N GLU A 342 -19.09 -5.75 26.17
CA GLU A 342 -18.61 -5.36 27.50
C GLU A 342 -17.20 -4.78 27.33
N ASP A 343 -17.03 -3.50 27.61
CA ASP A 343 -15.73 -2.82 27.55
C ASP A 343 -15.20 -2.60 28.97
N GLN A 344 -14.03 -3.15 29.27
CA GLN A 344 -13.25 -2.84 30.48
C GLN A 344 -11.93 -2.19 30.06
N GLU A 345 -11.28 -1.46 30.98
CA GLU A 345 -10.00 -0.79 30.69
C GLU A 345 -8.98 -1.77 30.08
N GLY A 346 -8.70 -1.60 28.79
CA GLY A 346 -7.72 -2.40 28.03
C GLY A 346 -8.24 -3.73 27.46
N ASN A 347 -9.48 -4.16 27.72
CA ASN A 347 -10.05 -5.41 27.20
C ASN A 347 -11.51 -5.24 26.75
N SER A 348 -11.79 -5.64 25.51
CA SER A 348 -13.16 -5.64 24.96
C SER A 348 -13.68 -7.07 24.85
N ALA A 349 -14.89 -7.30 25.35
CA ALA A 349 -15.58 -8.58 25.27
C ALA A 349 -16.86 -8.46 24.42
N ILE A 350 -17.10 -9.45 23.57
CA ILE A 350 -18.24 -9.50 22.66
C ILE A 350 -18.91 -10.86 22.77
N TYR A 351 -20.21 -10.85 23.01
CA TYR A 351 -21.04 -12.03 23.12
C TYR A 351 -21.82 -12.19 21.82
N LEU A 352 -21.61 -13.31 21.11
CA LEU A 352 -22.20 -13.56 19.80
C LEU A 352 -22.51 -15.04 19.55
N SER A 353 -23.29 -15.32 18.51
CA SER A 353 -23.44 -16.67 17.96
C SER A 353 -22.98 -16.68 16.50
N ALA A 354 -21.83 -17.30 16.26
CA ALA A 354 -21.31 -17.52 14.92
C ALA A 354 -22.19 -18.48 14.08
N LYS A 355 -23.10 -19.22 14.72
CA LYS A 355 -24.02 -20.14 14.04
C LYS A 355 -25.25 -19.41 13.50
N THR A 356 -25.79 -18.45 14.26
CA THR A 356 -27.01 -17.72 13.89
C THR A 356 -26.74 -16.35 13.26
N GLY A 357 -25.51 -15.83 13.41
CA GLY A 357 -25.13 -14.48 12.99
C GLY A 357 -25.42 -13.39 14.04
N ALA A 358 -26.09 -13.73 15.15
CA ALA A 358 -26.43 -12.78 16.19
C ALA A 358 -25.15 -12.19 16.83
N GLY A 359 -25.00 -10.87 16.83
CA GLY A 359 -23.86 -10.16 17.43
C GLY A 359 -22.63 -9.99 16.53
N ILE A 360 -22.65 -10.47 15.28
CA ILE A 360 -21.52 -10.32 14.35
C ILE A 360 -21.26 -8.85 14.01
N GLU A 361 -22.30 -8.05 13.86
CA GLU A 361 -22.16 -6.61 13.56
C GLU A 361 -21.49 -5.84 14.72
N LEU A 362 -21.71 -6.28 15.96
CA LEU A 362 -21.02 -5.72 17.13
C LEU A 362 -19.52 -5.99 17.05
N LEU A 363 -19.12 -7.20 16.62
CA LEU A 363 -17.72 -7.55 16.38
C LEU A 363 -17.11 -6.71 15.27
N ARG A 364 -17.81 -6.53 14.13
CA ARG A 364 -17.32 -5.69 13.02
C ARG A 364 -17.09 -4.24 13.46
N SER A 365 -18.09 -3.66 14.09
CA SER A 365 -18.02 -2.28 14.59
C SER A 365 -16.85 -2.11 15.56
N LYS A 366 -16.60 -3.10 16.42
CA LYS A 366 -15.49 -3.06 17.37
C LYS A 366 -14.13 -3.20 16.70
N ILE A 367 -14.00 -4.10 15.72
CA ILE A 367 -12.76 -4.25 14.94
C ILE A 367 -12.42 -2.92 14.25
N LEU A 368 -13.40 -2.28 13.60
CA LEU A 368 -13.22 -0.98 12.94
C LEU A 368 -12.84 0.13 13.93
N GLN A 369 -13.50 0.16 15.09
CA GLN A 369 -13.18 1.12 16.16
C GLN A 369 -11.72 0.98 16.64
N ILE A 370 -11.28 -0.25 16.94
CA ILE A 370 -9.91 -0.52 17.43
C ILE A 370 -8.86 -0.22 16.34
N ALA A 371 -9.17 -0.51 15.08
CA ALA A 371 -8.31 -0.15 13.95
C ALA A 371 -8.14 1.38 13.80
N GLY A 372 -9.05 2.17 14.39
CA GLY A 372 -9.10 3.62 14.21
C GLY A 372 -9.70 4.03 12.87
N TRP A 373 -10.56 3.17 12.30
CA TRP A 373 -11.28 3.43 11.06
C TRP A 373 -12.34 4.52 11.28
N GLN A 374 -12.37 5.52 10.39
CA GLN A 374 -13.32 6.63 10.46
C GLN A 374 -14.19 6.68 9.21
N PHE A 375 -15.44 6.24 9.32
CA PHE A 375 -16.41 6.13 8.23
C PHE A 375 -16.60 7.43 7.41
N ASN A 376 -16.57 8.60 8.07
CA ASN A 376 -16.88 9.87 7.43
C ASN A 376 -15.71 10.48 6.63
N GLN A 377 -14.49 9.98 6.80
CA GLN A 377 -13.32 10.48 6.08
C GLN A 377 -13.00 9.68 4.82
N ALA A 378 -13.59 8.49 4.63
CA ALA A 378 -13.23 7.53 3.57
C ALA A 378 -13.63 7.95 2.13
N GLY A 379 -14.47 8.96 1.95
CA GLY A 379 -15.09 9.28 0.65
C GLY A 379 -14.46 10.44 -0.15
N GLU A 380 -14.04 11.51 0.53
CA GLU A 380 -13.50 12.72 -0.11
C GLU A 380 -12.15 13.08 0.53
N GLY A 381 -11.08 13.01 -0.27
CA GLY A 381 -9.73 13.43 0.16
C GLY A 381 -8.85 12.35 0.76
N VAL A 382 -9.27 11.08 0.79
CA VAL A 382 -8.36 9.96 1.09
C VAL A 382 -7.50 9.63 -0.12
N PHE A 383 -6.23 9.43 0.18
CA PHE A 383 -5.21 9.04 -0.77
C PHE A 383 -4.38 7.90 -0.15
N MET A 384 -3.84 7.06 -1.02
CA MET A 384 -2.98 5.95 -0.64
C MET A 384 -1.73 6.48 0.06
N ALA A 385 -1.39 5.88 1.19
CA ALA A 385 -0.16 6.13 1.92
C ALA A 385 0.44 4.83 2.46
N ARG A 386 1.75 4.69 2.33
CA ARG A 386 2.55 3.60 2.89
C ARG A 386 3.07 3.97 4.27
N GLN A 387 3.56 2.96 4.99
CA GLN A 387 4.18 3.13 6.31
C GLN A 387 5.31 4.20 6.30
N ARG A 388 6.15 4.22 5.26
CA ARG A 388 7.21 5.24 5.12
C ARG A 388 6.67 6.67 5.07
N HIS A 389 5.49 6.87 4.48
CA HIS A 389 4.87 8.21 4.40
C HIS A 389 4.37 8.62 5.78
N LEU A 390 3.74 7.71 6.54
CA LEU A 390 3.30 7.96 7.91
C LEU A 390 4.49 8.29 8.83
N GLU A 391 5.61 7.60 8.66
CA GLU A 391 6.84 7.87 9.40
C GLU A 391 7.40 9.25 9.08
N ALA A 392 7.49 9.61 7.80
CA ALA A 392 7.93 10.94 7.37
C ALA A 392 7.01 12.04 7.90
N LEU A 393 5.68 11.87 7.80
CA LEU A 393 4.71 12.84 8.34
C LEU A 393 4.81 12.94 9.88
N SER A 394 5.04 11.83 10.58
CA SER A 394 5.23 11.82 12.04
C SER A 394 6.52 12.54 12.46
N GLN A 395 7.61 12.34 11.71
CA GLN A 395 8.87 13.06 11.93
C GLN A 395 8.70 14.56 11.65
N ALA A 396 8.06 14.93 10.54
CA ALA A 396 7.75 16.32 10.24
C ALA A 396 6.89 16.97 11.34
N LYS A 397 5.91 16.24 11.89
CA LYS A 397 5.09 16.70 13.01
C LYS A 397 5.94 17.01 14.24
N LYS A 398 6.88 16.14 14.61
CA LYS A 398 7.79 16.39 15.74
C LYS A 398 8.62 17.65 15.55
N HIS A 399 9.14 17.88 14.34
CA HIS A 399 9.88 19.10 14.02
C HIS A 399 9.00 20.36 14.13
N LEU A 400 7.76 20.30 13.64
CA LEU A 400 6.82 21.42 13.77
C LEU A 400 6.36 21.66 15.22
N GLU A 401 6.20 20.62 16.03
CA GLU A 401 5.92 20.75 17.46
C GLU A 401 7.09 21.39 18.21
N ASN A 402 8.34 21.04 17.85
CA ASN A 402 9.52 21.72 18.40
C ASN A 402 9.59 23.18 17.93
N ALA A 403 9.29 23.46 16.66
CA ALA A 403 9.20 24.82 16.13
C ALA A 403 8.22 25.67 16.94
N GLN A 404 7.04 25.14 17.29
CA GLN A 404 6.07 25.83 18.13
C GLN A 404 6.63 26.15 19.52
N ARG A 405 7.40 25.24 20.14
CA ARG A 405 8.05 25.53 21.43
C ARG A 405 9.05 26.68 21.35
N PHE A 406 9.70 26.89 20.21
CA PHE A 406 10.63 28.00 20.00
C PHE A 406 9.96 29.36 19.78
N THR A 407 8.62 29.36 19.64
CA THR A 407 7.81 30.59 19.67
C THR A 407 7.27 30.88 21.08
N GLU A 408 7.32 29.91 22.00
CA GLU A 408 6.91 30.08 23.40
C GLU A 408 8.02 30.78 24.23
N GLY A 409 7.69 31.92 24.85
CA GLY A 409 8.61 32.65 25.72
C GLY A 409 9.57 33.54 24.95
N LYS A 410 10.89 33.22 24.96
CA LYS A 410 11.88 34.01 24.19
C LYS A 410 11.96 33.42 22.78
N TYR A 411 11.48 34.19 21.80
CA TYR A 411 11.47 33.81 20.40
C TYR A 411 12.89 33.46 19.90
N GLN A 412 13.09 32.21 19.46
CA GLN A 412 14.37 31.69 18.99
C GLN A 412 14.31 31.43 17.47
N LEU A 413 14.38 32.51 16.69
CA LEU A 413 14.20 32.49 15.23
C LEU A 413 15.16 31.53 14.50
N GLU A 414 16.42 31.42 14.93
CA GLU A 414 17.40 30.52 14.32
C GLU A 414 17.00 29.05 14.48
N LEU A 415 16.57 28.64 15.68
CA LEU A 415 16.14 27.26 15.95
C LEU A 415 14.80 26.95 15.27
N LEU A 416 13.89 27.94 15.23
CA LEU A 416 12.65 27.84 14.48
C LEU A 416 12.91 27.62 12.98
N ALA A 417 13.82 28.38 12.38
CA ALA A 417 14.18 28.24 10.97
C ALA A 417 14.79 26.87 10.66
N GLU A 418 15.61 26.33 11.58
CA GLU A 418 16.22 25.02 11.45
C GLU A 418 15.20 23.88 11.57
N GLU A 419 14.30 23.92 12.55
CA GLU A 419 13.21 22.93 12.67
C GLU A 419 12.30 22.91 11.43
N LEU A 420 11.99 24.08 10.88
CA LEU A 420 11.24 24.17 9.62
C LEU A 420 12.01 23.58 8.44
N ARG A 421 13.34 23.75 8.39
CA ARG A 421 14.20 23.15 7.35
C ARG A 421 14.20 21.63 7.45
N LEU A 422 14.28 21.09 8.66
CA LEU A 422 14.23 19.65 8.90
C LEU A 422 12.87 19.06 8.52
N ALA A 423 11.77 19.71 8.92
CA ALA A 423 10.42 19.32 8.50
C ALA A 423 10.28 19.32 6.98
N GLN A 424 10.77 20.36 6.30
CA GLN A 424 10.75 20.48 4.84
C GLN A 424 11.49 19.32 4.16
N ASN A 425 12.70 18.98 4.62
CA ASN A 425 13.50 17.91 4.04
C ASN A 425 12.80 16.55 4.14
N VAL A 426 12.22 16.26 5.31
CA VAL A 426 11.47 15.02 5.53
C VAL A 426 10.24 14.96 4.63
N LEU A 427 9.46 16.04 4.53
CA LEU A 427 8.29 16.10 3.64
C LEU A 427 8.67 15.94 2.16
N SER A 428 9.78 16.56 1.73
CA SER A 428 10.27 16.48 0.34
C SER A 428 10.78 15.09 -0.04
N SER A 429 11.16 14.27 0.95
CA SER A 429 11.52 12.86 0.72
C SER A 429 10.30 11.99 0.32
N ILE A 430 9.08 12.42 0.66
CA ILE A 430 7.85 11.68 0.34
C ILE A 430 7.61 11.64 -1.18
N THR A 431 7.74 12.79 -1.85
CA THR A 431 7.57 12.95 -3.32
C THR A 431 8.80 12.53 -4.12
N GLY A 432 9.92 12.27 -3.44
CA GLY A 432 11.14 11.75 -4.06
C GLY A 432 12.13 12.83 -4.51
N GLN A 433 12.02 14.08 -4.05
CA GLN A 433 12.95 15.16 -4.44
C GLN A 433 14.35 15.01 -3.80
N PHE A 434 14.50 14.13 -2.79
CA PHE A 434 15.78 13.80 -2.15
C PHE A 434 15.80 12.30 -1.78
N THR A 435 16.25 11.41 -2.69
CA THR A 435 16.28 9.96 -2.43
C THR A 435 17.67 9.36 -2.63
N ALA A 436 18.03 8.40 -1.78
CA ALA A 436 19.19 7.53 -1.97
C ALA A 436 18.84 6.40 -2.94
N ASP A 437 19.79 5.98 -3.78
CA ASP A 437 19.60 4.93 -4.79
C ASP A 437 19.07 3.61 -4.17
N ASP A 438 19.42 3.30 -2.92
CA ASP A 438 18.99 2.10 -2.21
C ASP A 438 17.47 2.05 -1.98
N LEU A 439 16.83 3.20 -1.73
CA LEU A 439 15.38 3.29 -1.51
C LEU A 439 14.61 2.99 -2.80
N LEU A 440 15.12 3.45 -3.94
CA LEU A 440 14.52 3.17 -5.25
C LEU A 440 14.60 1.67 -5.56
N GLY A 441 15.76 1.05 -5.30
CA GLY A 441 15.93 -0.39 -5.46
C GLY A 441 14.90 -1.19 -4.68
N GLU A 442 14.68 -0.86 -3.40
CA GLU A 442 13.71 -1.55 -2.55
C GLU A 442 12.27 -1.36 -3.06
N ILE A 443 11.85 -0.13 -3.39
CA ILE A 443 10.47 0.16 -3.84
C ILE A 443 10.14 -0.60 -5.12
N PHE A 444 10.99 -0.52 -6.14
CA PHE A 444 10.70 -1.10 -7.45
C PHE A 444 10.94 -2.61 -7.51
N SER A 445 11.75 -3.19 -6.61
CA SER A 445 11.94 -4.64 -6.53
C SER A 445 10.66 -5.43 -6.21
N HIS A 446 9.68 -4.80 -5.56
CA HIS A 446 8.39 -5.40 -5.20
C HIS A 446 7.36 -5.33 -6.34
N PHE A 447 7.65 -4.67 -7.45
CA PHE A 447 6.73 -4.56 -8.59
C PHE A 447 6.81 -5.79 -9.49
N CYS A 448 5.75 -6.06 -10.24
CA CYS A 448 5.78 -7.10 -11.28
C CYS A 448 6.78 -6.75 -12.39
N ILE A 449 7.35 -7.78 -13.03
CA ILE A 449 8.08 -7.65 -14.29
C ILE A 449 7.09 -7.23 -15.40
N GLY A 450 7.49 -6.30 -16.27
CA GLY A 450 6.62 -5.77 -17.34
C GLY A 450 5.91 -4.45 -17.01
N LYS A 451 6.20 -3.87 -15.84
CA LYS A 451 5.61 -2.62 -15.36
C LYS A 451 6.64 -1.58 -14.98
#